data_AF-A0A947K0L5-F1
#
_entry.id   AF-A0A947K0L5-F1
#
_cell.length_a   1.000
_cell.length_b   1.000
_cell.length_c   1.000
_cell.angle_alpha   90.00
_cell.angle_beta   90.00
_cell.angle_gamma   90.00
#
_symmetry.space_group_name_H-M   'P 1'
#
loop_
_entity.id
_entity.type
_entity.pdbx_description
1 polymer ?
#
loop_
_entity_poly.entity_id
_entity_poly.type
_entity_poly.pdbx_seq_one_letter_code
_entity_poly.pdbx_strand_id
1 'polypeptide(L)'
;VTQFDQQMAQMDAQLEAALVEGAAVQTADGQPLGTIQSREADAIIVAGTEGEMTLSKPMLALGPQGTLVVRATMEQIQQAMAQAPAEG
;
A
#
# COMPACT_ATOMS: atom_id res chain seq x y z
N VAL A 1 -2.28 19.17 24.82
CA VAL A 1 -1.99 18.15 23.78
C VAL A 1 -0.70 17.45 24.16
N THR A 2 -0.79 16.19 24.58
CA THR A 2 0.33 15.41 25.12
C THR A 2 1.16 14.88 23.95
N GLN A 3 2.50 14.84 24.03
CA GLN A 3 3.40 14.45 22.92
C GLN A 3 3.01 13.16 22.17
N PHE A 4 2.31 12.23 22.82
CA PHE A 4 1.80 11.00 22.22
C PHE A 4 0.78 11.26 21.09
N ASP A 5 -0.03 12.30 21.25
CA ASP A 5 -1.02 12.76 20.26
C ASP A 5 -0.32 13.36 19.03
N GLN A 6 0.76 14.08 19.25
CA GLN A 6 1.58 14.64 18.17
C GLN A 6 2.30 13.54 17.39
N GLN A 7 2.77 12.48 18.05
CA GLN A 7 3.41 11.34 17.38
C GLN A 7 2.42 10.56 16.51
N MET A 8 1.19 10.31 17.00
CA MET A 8 0.15 9.68 16.19
C MET A 8 -0.24 10.54 14.99
N ALA A 9 -0.45 11.84 15.18
CA ALA A 9 -0.76 12.75 14.08
C ALA A 9 0.38 12.86 13.05
N GLN A 10 1.65 12.78 13.49
CA GLN A 10 2.79 12.75 12.59
C GLN A 10 2.86 11.45 11.79
N MET A 11 2.61 10.30 12.41
CA MET A 11 2.58 9.01 11.72
C MET A 11 1.41 8.92 10.73
N ASP A 12 0.23 9.42 11.12
CA ASP A 12 -0.94 9.44 10.26
C ASP A 12 -0.76 10.41 9.09
N ALA A 13 -0.21 11.61 9.36
CA ALA A 13 0.15 12.55 8.32
C ALA A 13 1.25 12.01 7.39
N GLN A 14 2.22 11.25 7.89
CA GLN A 14 3.20 10.57 7.04
C GLN A 14 2.57 9.44 6.25
N LEU A 15 1.59 8.74 6.81
CA LEU A 15 0.82 7.71 6.12
C LEU A 15 0.05 8.32 4.98
N GLU A 16 -0.74 9.35 5.25
CA GLU A 16 -1.50 10.08 4.24
C GLU A 16 -0.59 10.78 3.21
N ALA A 17 0.53 11.37 3.64
CA ALA A 17 1.47 12.05 2.74
C ALA A 17 2.22 11.08 1.82
N ALA A 18 2.39 9.83 2.24
CA ALA A 18 2.92 8.78 1.37
C ALA A 18 1.81 8.14 0.52
N LEU A 19 0.59 8.06 1.06
CA LEU A 19 -0.58 7.44 0.46
C LEU A 19 -1.27 8.42 -0.51
N VAL A 20 -0.48 8.79 -1.52
CA VAL A 20 -0.83 9.69 -2.62
C VAL A 20 -1.21 8.86 -3.84
N GLU A 21 -2.24 9.29 -4.54
CA GLU A 21 -2.60 8.73 -5.84
C GLU A 21 -1.45 8.97 -6.83
N GLY A 22 -0.93 7.90 -7.42
CA GLY A 22 0.28 7.88 -8.23
C GLY A 22 1.55 7.53 -7.45
N ALA A 23 1.48 7.28 -6.14
CA ALA A 23 2.65 6.90 -5.35
C ALA A 23 3.12 5.48 -5.69
N ALA A 24 4.42 5.31 -5.87
CA ALA A 24 5.03 4.02 -6.16
C ALA A 24 5.01 3.12 -4.90
N VAL A 25 4.41 1.95 -5.06
CA VAL A 25 4.31 0.92 -4.05
C VAL A 25 5.36 -0.15 -4.34
N GLN A 26 6.14 -0.49 -3.32
CA GLN A 26 7.12 -1.57 -3.38
C GLN A 26 6.66 -2.73 -2.50
N THR A 27 7.15 -3.93 -2.79
CA THR A 27 6.94 -5.11 -1.94
C THR A 27 7.96 -5.15 -0.81
N ALA A 28 7.72 -6.00 0.19
CA ALA A 28 8.68 -6.24 1.28
C ALA A 28 10.03 -6.78 0.77
N ASP A 29 10.06 -7.35 -0.43
CA ASP A 29 11.27 -7.88 -1.08
C ASP A 29 12.06 -6.81 -1.86
N GLY A 30 11.54 -5.57 -1.91
CA GLY A 30 12.15 -4.46 -2.66
C GLY A 30 11.79 -4.45 -4.15
N GLN A 31 10.83 -5.28 -4.58
CA GLN A 31 10.35 -5.29 -5.95
C GLN A 31 9.23 -4.25 -6.12
N PRO A 32 9.23 -3.43 -7.20
CA PRO A 32 8.14 -2.52 -7.48
C PRO A 32 6.87 -3.31 -7.79
N LEU A 33 5.81 -3.04 -7.04
CA LEU A 33 4.51 -3.66 -7.24
C LEU A 33 3.68 -2.87 -8.26
N GLY A 34 3.80 -1.54 -8.23
CA GLY A 34 3.04 -0.63 -9.08
C GLY A 34 2.92 0.77 -8.48
N THR A 35 1.90 1.50 -8.91
CA THR A 35 1.55 2.84 -8.41
C THR A 35 0.11 2.89 -7.93
N ILE A 36 -0.17 3.57 -6.82
CA ILE A 36 -1.55 3.74 -6.34
C ILE A 36 -2.37 4.43 -7.43
N GLN A 37 -3.48 3.83 -7.85
CA GLN A 37 -4.42 4.45 -8.78
C GLN A 37 -5.61 5.08 -8.04
N SER A 38 -6.06 4.46 -6.95
CA SER A 38 -7.12 4.99 -6.11
C SER A 38 -7.01 4.46 -4.69
N ARG A 39 -7.44 5.28 -3.73
CA ARG A 39 -7.54 4.89 -2.32
C ARG A 39 -8.99 4.84 -1.87
N GLU A 40 -9.42 3.70 -1.35
CA GLU A 40 -10.68 3.56 -0.63
C GLU A 40 -10.43 3.56 0.88
N ALA A 41 -11.52 3.55 1.66
CA ALA A 41 -11.45 3.61 3.11
C ALA A 41 -10.64 2.43 3.70
N ASP A 42 -10.81 1.23 3.14
CA ASP A 42 -10.18 -0.02 3.61
C ASP A 42 -9.37 -0.77 2.53
N ALA A 43 -9.52 -0.40 1.25
CA ALA A 43 -8.82 -0.99 0.12
C ALA A 43 -8.04 0.07 -0.66
N ILE A 44 -6.94 -0.32 -1.29
CA ILE A 44 -6.13 0.53 -2.15
C ILE A 44 -6.00 -0.16 -3.49
N ILE A 45 -6.35 0.55 -4.55
CA ILE A 45 -6.21 0.11 -5.92
C ILE A 45 -4.82 0.55 -6.37
N VAL A 46 -3.98 -0.40 -6.76
CA VAL A 46 -2.63 -0.19 -7.26
C VAL A 46 -2.61 -0.64 -8.72
N ALA A 47 -2.26 0.28 -9.63
CA ALA A 47 -1.94 -0.06 -11.01
C ALA A 47 -0.54 -0.67 -11.06
N GLY A 48 -0.48 -2.00 -11.12
CA GLY A 48 0.73 -2.76 -11.37
C GLY A 48 1.05 -2.85 -12.87
N THR A 49 2.24 -3.32 -13.20
CA THR A 49 2.65 -3.56 -14.59
C THR A 49 1.87 -4.67 -15.29
N GLU A 50 1.30 -5.61 -14.53
CA GLU A 50 0.49 -6.73 -15.05
C GLU A 50 -1.02 -6.45 -15.02
N GLY A 51 -1.46 -5.38 -14.36
CA GLY A 51 -2.88 -5.03 -14.23
C GLY A 51 -3.18 -4.22 -12.98
N GLU A 52 -4.43 -3.80 -12.83
CA GLU A 52 -4.93 -3.15 -11.63
C GLU A 52 -5.15 -4.18 -10.52
N MET A 53 -4.71 -3.86 -9.32
CA MET A 53 -4.66 -4.77 -8.18
C MET A 53 -5.28 -4.10 -6.97
N THR A 54 -6.32 -4.72 -6.41
CA THR A 54 -6.93 -4.23 -5.18
C THR A 54 -6.25 -4.90 -3.99
N LEU A 55 -5.59 -4.11 -3.16
CA LEU A 55 -4.90 -4.55 -1.95
C LEU A 55 -5.60 -3.98 -0.73
N SER A 56 -5.74 -4.78 0.33
CA SER A 56 -6.23 -4.27 1.60
C SER A 56 -5.23 -3.26 2.17
N LYS A 57 -5.73 -2.11 2.59
CA LYS A 57 -4.97 -1.05 3.26
C LYS A 57 -4.14 -1.54 4.46
N PRO A 58 -4.58 -2.52 5.31
CA PRO A 58 -3.73 -3.09 6.36
C PRO A 58 -2.53 -3.91 5.87
N MET A 59 -2.49 -4.34 4.60
CA MET A 59 -1.30 -4.96 4.00
C MET A 59 -0.25 -3.93 3.60
N LEU A 60 -0.65 -2.68 3.37
CA LEU A 60 0.26 -1.57 3.11
C LEU A 60 0.84 -1.03 4.41
N ALA A 61 2.11 -0.69 4.36
CA ALA A 61 2.85 -0.07 5.44
C ALA A 61 3.70 1.07 4.89
N LEU A 62 4.03 2.01 5.76
CA LEU A 62 5.11 2.95 5.48
C LEU A 62 6.42 2.30 5.84
N GLY A 63 7.28 2.18 4.85
CA GLY A 63 8.68 1.91 5.04
C GLY A 63 9.42 3.11 5.65
N PRO A 64 10.70 2.93 6.00
CA PRO A 64 11.56 4.05 6.35
C PRO A 64 11.52 5.10 5.24
N GLN A 65 11.61 6.38 5.60
CA GLN A 65 11.43 7.55 4.71
C GLN A 65 10.01 7.83 4.20
N GLY A 66 8.96 7.13 4.66
CA GLY A 66 7.60 7.37 4.19
C GLY A 66 7.34 6.79 2.80
N THR A 67 8.03 5.70 2.48
CA THR A 67 7.84 4.98 1.21
C THR A 67 6.72 3.96 1.38
N LEU A 68 5.80 3.82 0.43
CA LEU A 68 4.77 2.79 0.50
C LEU A 68 5.39 1.42 0.23
N VAL A 69 5.28 0.53 1.22
CA VAL A 69 5.72 -0.86 1.11
C VAL A 69 4.59 -1.80 1.50
N VAL A 70 4.38 -2.86 0.73
CA VAL A 70 3.46 -3.93 1.11
C VAL A 70 4.19 -4.87 2.05
N ARG A 71 3.56 -5.24 3.17
CA ARG A 71 4.06 -6.23 4.14
C ARG A 71 3.96 -7.67 3.62
N ALA A 72 4.00 -7.84 2.30
CA ALA A 72 3.93 -9.10 1.59
C ALA A 72 4.95 -9.07 0.44
N THR A 73 5.44 -10.24 0.07
CA THR A 73 6.35 -10.42 -1.07
C THR A 73 5.55 -10.41 -2.37
N MET A 74 6.23 -10.19 -3.49
CA MET A 74 5.59 -10.25 -4.81
C MET A 74 4.90 -11.60 -5.04
N GLU A 75 5.49 -12.69 -4.57
CA GLU A 75 4.89 -14.03 -4.65
C GLU A 75 3.60 -14.12 -3.84
N GLN A 76 3.59 -13.65 -2.59
CA GLN A 76 2.37 -13.64 -1.75
C GLN A 76 1.27 -12.79 -2.37
N ILE A 77 1.63 -11.67 -3.02
CA ILE A 77 0.66 -10.79 -3.67
C ILE A 77 0.15 -11.43 -4.97
N GLN A 78 1.01 -12.00 -5.80
CA GLN A 78 0.61 -12.76 -6.98
C GLN A 78 -0.28 -13.95 -6.62
N GLN A 79 0.06 -14.67 -5.55
CA GLN A 79 -0.78 -15.73 -5.01
C GLN A 79 -2.11 -15.16 -4.53
N ALA A 80 -2.13 -14.03 -3.81
CA ALA A 80 -3.37 -13.38 -3.36
C ALA A 80 -4.21 -12.84 -4.51
N MET A 81 -3.60 -12.36 -5.61
CA MET A 81 -4.30 -11.90 -6.81
C MET A 81 -4.79 -13.05 -7.68
N ALA A 82 -4.03 -14.14 -7.77
CA ALA A 82 -4.45 -15.36 -8.45
C ALA A 82 -5.56 -16.08 -7.67
N GLN A 83 -5.61 -15.90 -6.34
CA GLN A 83 -6.64 -16.44 -5.45
C GLN A 83 -7.82 -15.49 -5.24
N ALA A 84 -7.63 -14.18 -5.40
CA ALA A 84 -8.73 -13.24 -5.53
C ALA A 84 -9.44 -13.69 -6.80
N PRO A 85 -10.64 -14.27 -6.72
CA PRO A 85 -11.38 -14.51 -7.93
C PRO A 85 -11.50 -13.13 -8.59
N ALA A 86 -10.89 -12.98 -9.76
CA ALA A 86 -11.50 -12.14 -10.76
C ALA A 86 -12.91 -12.72 -10.90
N GLU A 87 -13.85 -12.19 -10.12
CA GLU A 87 -15.24 -12.58 -10.16
C GLU A 87 -15.71 -12.25 -11.59
N GLY A 88 -15.78 -13.31 -12.40
CA GLY A 88 -16.43 -13.28 -13.71
C GLY A 88 -17.94 -13.22 -13.59
#